data_AF-A0A376RMI7-F1
#
_entry.id   AF-A0A376RMI7-F1
#
_cell.length_a   1.000
_cell.length_b   1.000
_cell.length_c   1.000
_cell.angle_alpha   90.00
_cell.angle_beta   90.00
_cell.angle_gamma   90.00
#
_symmetry.space_group_name_H-M   'P 1'
#
loop_
_entity.id
_entity.type
_entity.pdbx_description
1 polymer ?
#
loop_
_entity_poly.entity_id
_entity_poly.type
_entity_poly.pdbx_seq_one_letter_code
_entity_poly.pdbx_strand_id
1 'polypeptide(L)'
;MDGKNTFSAKYQQEPGVSGPLKVGNSLVDAFTLQYYEGFPMDQVAWGEIKSDQQWKVLSKLKNGYQDSLFTSPEVARNVAKPLVSYIDKALVTDRTSAPKITVLVGHDSNIASLLTALDFKPYQLHDQNERTPMAAKSFSSVGMTAKPIAI
;
A
#
# COMPACT_ATOMS: atom_id res chain seq x y z
N MET A 1 22.47 -21.40 5.45
CA MET A 1 21.81 -20.09 5.58
C MET A 1 20.77 -20.23 6.67
N ASP A 2 20.93 -19.55 7.81
CA ASP A 2 19.89 -19.53 8.85
C ASP A 2 18.64 -18.89 8.25
N GLY A 3 17.56 -19.65 8.04
CA GLY A 3 16.33 -19.23 7.35
C GLY A 3 15.48 -18.20 8.10
N LYS A 4 16.11 -17.25 8.79
CA LYS A 4 15.46 -16.25 9.64
C LYS A 4 15.46 -14.88 8.97
N ASN A 5 14.41 -14.12 9.23
CA ASN A 5 14.31 -12.71 8.83
C ASN A 5 14.97 -11.82 9.88
N THR A 6 15.63 -10.76 9.43
CA THR A 6 16.20 -9.70 10.28
C THR A 6 15.57 -8.37 9.91
N PHE A 7 14.90 -7.72 10.86
CA PHE A 7 14.25 -6.43 10.68
C PHE A 7 15.15 -5.27 11.12
N SER A 8 15.01 -4.11 10.48
CA SER A 8 15.76 -2.91 10.81
C SER A 8 14.91 -1.65 10.65
N ALA A 9 15.03 -0.71 11.58
CA ALA A 9 14.46 0.63 11.47
C ALA A 9 15.55 1.65 11.85
N LYS A 10 16.26 2.17 10.84
CA LYS A 10 17.36 3.13 11.04
C LYS A 10 16.84 4.55 10.85
N TYR A 11 17.44 5.50 11.56
CA TYR A 11 17.10 6.92 11.39
C TYR A 11 17.26 7.34 9.92
N GLN A 12 16.27 8.06 9.39
CA GLN A 12 16.18 8.54 8.00
C GLN A 12 16.23 7.45 6.92
N GLN A 13 15.96 6.19 7.26
CA GLN A 13 15.84 5.11 6.29
C GLN A 13 14.46 4.46 6.41
N GLU A 14 14.01 3.85 5.32
CA GLU A 14 12.81 3.03 5.37
C GLU A 14 13.01 1.84 6.32
N PRO A 15 11.93 1.40 7.00
CA PRO A 15 11.95 0.12 7.68
C PRO A 15 12.29 -0.98 6.66
N GLY A 16 13.17 -1.89 7.05
CA GLY A 16 13.72 -2.91 6.16
C GLY A 16 13.66 -4.30 6.77
N VAL A 17 13.68 -5.29 5.88
CA VAL A 17 13.86 -6.70 6.24
C VAL A 17 14.91 -7.33 5.33
N SER A 18 15.77 -8.15 5.91
CA SER A 18 16.70 -9.03 5.21
C SER A 18 16.33 -10.49 5.50
N GLY A 19 16.53 -11.38 4.54
CA GLY A 19 16.22 -12.81 4.67
C GLY A 19 15.10 -13.28 3.71
N PRO A 20 14.54 -14.48 3.96
CA PRO A 20 13.59 -15.13 3.05
C PRO A 20 12.37 -14.29 2.68
N LEU A 21 11.86 -13.46 3.59
CA LEU A 21 10.70 -12.60 3.31
C LEU A 21 11.00 -11.55 2.23
N LYS A 22 12.20 -10.96 2.24
CA LYS A 22 12.63 -10.01 1.20
C LYS A 22 12.71 -10.70 -0.16
N VAL A 23 13.34 -11.89 -0.20
CA VAL A 23 13.49 -12.67 -1.44
C VAL A 23 12.12 -13.06 -1.99
N GLY A 24 11.23 -13.57 -1.14
CA GLY A 24 9.87 -13.92 -1.52
C GLY A 24 9.09 -12.73 -2.07
N ASN A 25 9.13 -11.58 -1.39
CA ASN A 25 8.52 -10.35 -1.88
C ASN A 25 9.06 -9.94 -3.26
N SER A 26 10.38 -9.85 -3.42
CA SER A 26 11.00 -9.43 -4.68
C SER A 26 10.65 -10.34 -5.86
N LEU A 27 10.60 -11.67 -5.65
CA LEU A 27 10.21 -12.60 -6.71
C LEU A 27 8.73 -12.47 -7.08
N VAL A 28 7.84 -12.43 -6.09
CA VAL A 28 6.40 -12.31 -6.32
C VAL A 28 6.05 -10.97 -6.97
N ASP A 29 6.73 -9.89 -6.56
CA ASP A 29 6.57 -8.57 -7.18
C ASP A 29 6.99 -8.59 -8.65
N ALA A 30 8.13 -9.21 -8.97
CA ALA A 30 8.57 -9.39 -10.36
C ALA A 30 7.57 -10.21 -11.20
N PHE A 31 7.03 -11.31 -10.65
CA PHE A 31 6.03 -12.11 -11.36
C PHE A 31 4.73 -11.34 -11.58
N THR A 32 4.31 -10.56 -10.57
CA THR A 32 3.11 -9.72 -10.67
C THR A 32 3.28 -8.65 -11.74
N LEU A 33 4.47 -8.02 -11.83
CA LEU A 33 4.79 -7.06 -12.88
C LEU A 33 4.79 -7.68 -14.28
N GLN A 34 5.41 -8.86 -14.45
CA GLN A 34 5.37 -9.59 -15.72
C GLN A 34 3.94 -9.85 -16.19
N TYR A 35 3.07 -10.27 -15.26
CA TYR A 35 1.66 -10.52 -15.54
C TYR A 35 0.93 -9.25 -15.99
N TYR A 36 1.09 -8.13 -15.27
CA TYR A 36 0.43 -6.87 -15.63
C TYR A 36 0.97 -6.21 -16.91
N GLU A 37 2.25 -6.39 -17.22
CA GLU A 37 2.86 -5.93 -18.47
C GLU A 37 2.37 -6.74 -19.68
N GLY A 38 1.61 -7.82 -19.45
CA GLY A 38 1.00 -8.63 -20.52
C GLY A 38 1.98 -9.61 -21.16
N PHE A 39 3.01 -10.05 -20.43
CA PHE A 39 3.93 -11.08 -20.92
C PHE A 39 3.14 -12.36 -21.25
N PRO A 40 3.56 -13.12 -22.27
CA PRO A 40 3.06 -14.47 -22.49
C PRO A 40 3.14 -15.31 -21.21
N MET A 41 2.11 -16.11 -20.91
CA MET A 41 2.01 -16.83 -19.63
C MET A 41 3.15 -17.83 -19.39
N ASP A 42 3.81 -18.31 -20.44
CA ASP A 42 5.01 -19.15 -20.38
C ASP A 42 6.28 -18.36 -19.99
N GLN A 43 6.26 -17.03 -20.08
CA GLN A 43 7.33 -16.14 -19.62
C GLN A 43 7.08 -15.62 -18.20
N VAL A 44 5.80 -15.43 -17.81
CA VAL A 44 5.44 -15.05 -16.45
C VAL A 44 5.83 -16.16 -15.49
N ALA A 45 6.81 -15.90 -14.62
CA ALA A 45 7.37 -16.92 -13.73
C ALA A 45 7.73 -18.24 -14.44
N TRP A 46 8.17 -18.16 -15.70
CA TRP A 46 8.47 -19.31 -16.57
C TRP A 46 7.29 -20.29 -16.75
N GLY A 47 6.04 -19.84 -16.63
CA GLY A 47 4.86 -20.68 -16.77
C GLY A 47 4.55 -21.58 -15.56
N GLU A 48 5.23 -21.37 -14.43
CA GLU A 48 5.04 -22.20 -13.23
C GLU A 48 3.81 -21.82 -12.40
N ILE A 49 3.29 -20.60 -12.58
CA ILE A 49 2.05 -20.15 -11.94
C ILE A 49 0.88 -20.45 -12.87
N LYS A 50 0.09 -21.48 -12.53
CA LYS A 50 -0.93 -22.07 -13.40
C LYS A 50 -2.36 -21.88 -12.89
N SER A 51 -2.53 -21.28 -11.72
CA SER A 51 -3.84 -21.12 -11.09
C SER A 51 -3.93 -19.87 -10.21
N ASP A 52 -5.15 -19.35 -10.09
CA ASP A 52 -5.45 -18.21 -9.21
C ASP A 52 -5.15 -18.52 -7.74
N GLN A 53 -5.28 -19.79 -7.34
CA GLN A 53 -4.95 -20.21 -5.98
C GLN A 53 -3.45 -20.10 -5.70
N GLN A 54 -2.58 -20.39 -6.68
CA GLN A 54 -1.13 -20.17 -6.54
C GLN A 54 -0.83 -18.68 -6.43
N TRP A 55 -1.44 -17.84 -7.28
CA TRP A 55 -1.33 -16.38 -7.16
C TRP A 55 -1.72 -15.90 -5.78
N LYS A 56 -2.87 -16.33 -5.26
CA LYS A 56 -3.36 -15.94 -3.94
C LYS A 56 -2.42 -16.36 -2.81
N VAL A 57 -1.76 -17.51 -2.91
CA VAL A 57 -0.77 -17.95 -1.92
C VAL A 57 0.52 -17.13 -2.04
N LEU A 58 1.02 -16.91 -3.25
CA LEU A 58 2.24 -16.13 -3.51
C LEU A 58 2.08 -14.67 -3.08
N SER A 59 0.95 -14.03 -3.37
CA SER A 59 0.66 -12.65 -2.98
C SER A 59 0.65 -12.44 -1.47
N LYS A 60 0.49 -13.50 -0.65
CA LYS A 60 0.66 -13.39 0.81
C LYS A 60 2.09 -13.01 1.21
N LEU A 61 3.10 -13.37 0.41
CA LEU A 61 4.48 -12.97 0.67
C LEU A 61 4.66 -11.46 0.45
N LYS A 62 4.10 -10.93 -0.63
CA LYS A 62 4.10 -9.49 -0.92
C LYS A 62 3.32 -8.69 0.13
N ASN A 63 2.09 -9.09 0.39
CA ASN A 63 1.24 -8.44 1.40
C ASN A 63 1.87 -8.53 2.80
N GLY A 64 2.39 -9.70 3.18
CA GLY A 64 3.06 -9.90 4.47
C GLY A 64 4.35 -9.08 4.64
N TYR A 65 5.12 -8.90 3.56
CA TYR A 65 6.29 -8.01 3.53
C TYR A 65 5.87 -6.56 3.82
N GLN A 66 4.87 -6.06 3.09
CA GLN A 66 4.37 -4.70 3.28
C GLN A 66 3.78 -4.51 4.69
N ASP A 67 2.98 -5.47 5.16
CA ASP A 67 2.38 -5.45 6.49
C ASP A 67 3.47 -5.36 7.58
N SER A 68 4.51 -6.20 7.46
CA SER A 68 5.59 -6.26 8.46
C SER A 68 6.40 -4.97 8.56
N LEU A 69 6.52 -4.21 7.46
CA LEU A 69 7.35 -3.01 7.41
C LEU A 69 6.58 -1.72 7.66
N PHE A 70 5.34 -1.61 7.20
CA PHE A 70 4.64 -0.32 7.11
C PHE A 70 3.31 -0.26 7.86
N THR A 71 2.83 -1.36 8.44
CA THR A 71 1.50 -1.41 9.08
C THR A 71 1.53 -1.60 10.59
N SER A 72 2.71 -1.65 11.23
CA SER A 72 2.76 -1.50 12.68
C SER A 72 2.39 -0.07 13.06
N PRO A 73 1.53 0.16 14.07
CA PRO A 73 1.01 1.49 14.36
C PRO A 73 2.11 2.53 14.64
N GLU A 74 3.18 2.15 15.32
CA GLU A 74 4.31 3.02 15.65
C GLU A 74 5.08 3.44 14.41
N VAL A 75 5.39 2.50 13.52
CA VAL A 75 6.12 2.77 12.29
C VAL A 75 5.26 3.55 11.32
N ALA A 76 3.99 3.15 11.15
CA ALA A 76 3.03 3.83 10.29
C ALA A 76 2.85 5.30 10.68
N ARG A 77 2.60 5.58 11.97
CA ARG A 77 2.44 6.96 12.47
C ARG A 77 3.68 7.80 12.22
N ASN A 78 4.88 7.23 12.35
CA ASN A 78 6.13 7.95 12.13
C ASN A 78 6.39 8.20 10.64
N VAL A 79 6.31 7.15 9.81
CA VAL A 79 6.61 7.21 8.38
C VAL A 79 5.57 8.03 7.60
N ALA A 80 4.28 7.90 7.95
CA ALA A 80 3.20 8.63 7.28
C ALA A 80 3.05 10.07 7.76
N LYS A 81 3.76 10.51 8.81
CA LYS A 81 3.60 11.82 9.44
C LYS A 81 3.62 13.00 8.42
N PRO A 82 4.55 13.07 7.46
CA PRO A 82 4.55 14.16 6.48
C PRO A 82 3.30 14.16 5.60
N LEU A 83 2.86 12.98 5.15
CA LEU A 83 1.68 12.82 4.29
C LEU A 83 0.38 13.11 5.05
N VAL A 84 0.25 12.62 6.28
CA VAL A 84 -0.89 12.93 7.17
C VAL A 84 -0.98 14.44 7.40
N SER A 85 0.14 15.09 7.71
CA SER A 85 0.17 16.54 7.92
C SER A 85 -0.21 17.33 6.67
N TYR A 86 0.18 16.85 5.48
CA TYR A 86 -0.20 17.48 4.22
C TYR A 86 -1.70 17.35 3.96
N ILE A 87 -2.27 16.15 4.15
CA ILE A 87 -3.69 15.88 3.96
C ILE A 87 -4.53 16.68 4.95
N ASP A 88 -4.12 16.74 6.22
CA ASP A 88 -4.76 17.56 7.26
C ASP A 88 -4.81 19.04 6.84
N LYS A 89 -3.71 19.59 6.35
CA LYS A 89 -3.70 20.97 5.83
C LYS A 89 -4.65 21.17 4.66
N ALA A 90 -4.56 20.29 3.65
CA ALA A 90 -5.33 20.43 2.43
C ALA A 90 -6.84 20.27 2.66
N LEU A 91 -7.25 19.38 3.58
CA LEU A 91 -8.66 19.03 3.79
C LEU A 91 -9.30 19.72 5.01
N VAL A 92 -8.50 20.12 6.00
CA VAL A 92 -8.98 20.62 7.30
C VAL A 92 -8.49 22.05 7.56
N THR A 93 -7.19 22.27 7.81
CA THR A 93 -6.72 23.55 8.35
C THR A 93 -6.72 24.69 7.33
N ASP A 94 -6.30 24.40 6.10
CA ASP A 94 -6.08 25.40 5.03
C ASP A 94 -7.08 25.21 3.89
N ARG A 95 -8.21 24.52 4.17
CA ARG A 95 -9.22 24.10 3.19
C ARG A 95 -9.70 25.23 2.29
N THR A 96 -9.85 26.45 2.81
CA THR A 96 -10.36 27.60 2.05
C THR A 96 -9.38 28.12 1.00
N SER A 97 -8.08 27.90 1.21
CA SER A 97 -7.01 28.25 0.26
C SER A 97 -6.51 27.05 -0.54
N ALA A 98 -6.92 25.83 -0.20
CA ALA A 98 -6.52 24.61 -0.88
C ALA A 98 -7.14 24.53 -2.30
N PRO A 99 -6.43 23.93 -3.28
CA PRO A 99 -6.99 23.61 -4.58
C PRO A 99 -8.24 22.73 -4.45
N LYS A 100 -9.21 22.91 -5.36
CA LYS A 100 -10.42 22.06 -5.39
C LYS A 100 -10.11 20.59 -5.65
N ILE A 101 -9.03 20.31 -6.37
CA ILE A 101 -8.56 18.96 -6.69
C ILE A 101 -7.05 18.93 -6.45
N THR A 102 -6.61 17.97 -5.66
CA THR A 102 -5.19 17.68 -5.44
C THR A 102 -4.92 16.24 -5.86
N VAL A 103 -3.87 16.04 -6.64
CA VAL A 103 -3.39 14.71 -7.05
C VAL A 103 -2.04 14.47 -6.39
N LEU A 104 -1.97 13.44 -5.54
CA LEU A 104 -0.72 12.99 -4.91
C LEU A 104 -0.32 11.66 -5.55
N VAL A 105 0.91 11.59 -6.06
CA VAL A 105 1.49 10.38 -6.64
C VAL A 105 2.60 9.91 -5.72
N GLY A 106 2.51 8.66 -5.26
CA GLY A 106 3.45 8.07 -4.32
C GLY A 106 3.52 6.55 -4.47
N HIS A 107 4.07 5.90 -3.46
CA HIS A 107 4.28 4.45 -3.42
C HIS A 107 3.18 3.72 -2.63
N ASP A 108 3.14 2.40 -2.79
CA ASP A 108 2.31 1.50 -2.00
C ASP A 108 2.56 1.64 -0.48
N SER A 109 3.81 1.84 -0.07
CA SER A 109 4.21 2.13 1.30
C SER A 109 3.54 3.39 1.86
N ASN A 110 3.31 4.42 1.05
CA ASN A 110 2.59 5.63 1.47
C ASN A 110 1.13 5.31 1.75
N ILE A 111 0.46 4.54 0.90
CA ILE A 111 -0.94 4.15 1.11
C ILE A 111 -1.07 3.27 2.36
N ALA A 112 -0.24 2.23 2.49
CA ALA A 112 -0.30 1.31 3.63
C ALA A 112 -0.06 2.01 4.98
N SER A 113 1.00 2.83 5.05
CA SER A 113 1.31 3.57 6.27
C SER A 113 0.27 4.65 6.58
N LEU A 114 -0.27 5.34 5.57
CA LEU A 114 -1.33 6.33 5.75
C LEU A 114 -2.61 5.71 6.31
N LEU A 115 -3.11 4.64 5.70
CA LEU A 115 -4.35 3.99 6.14
C LEU A 115 -4.22 3.46 7.58
N THR A 116 -3.06 2.89 7.91
CA THR A 116 -2.77 2.44 9.28
C THR A 116 -2.69 3.62 10.25
N ALA A 117 -1.99 4.71 9.89
CA ALA A 117 -1.84 5.89 10.74
C ALA A 117 -3.19 6.59 11.03
N LEU A 118 -4.14 6.49 10.10
CA LEU A 118 -5.50 7.01 10.22
C LEU A 118 -6.49 6.01 10.82
N ASP A 119 -6.02 4.85 11.30
CA ASP A 119 -6.84 3.80 11.92
C ASP A 119 -8.02 3.33 11.04
N PHE A 120 -7.75 3.13 9.74
CA PHE A 120 -8.76 2.62 8.82
C PHE A 120 -9.20 1.21 9.21
N LYS A 121 -10.51 0.95 9.08
CA LYS A 121 -11.05 -0.40 9.21
C LYS A 121 -10.41 -1.34 8.18
N PRO A 122 -10.18 -2.63 8.52
CA PRO A 122 -9.74 -3.61 7.55
C PRO A 122 -10.65 -3.65 6.32
N TYR A 123 -10.05 -3.74 5.14
CA TYR A 123 -10.76 -3.81 3.87
C TYR A 123 -10.22 -4.93 3.01
N GLN A 124 -11.02 -5.35 2.02
CA GLN A 124 -10.63 -6.30 0.99
C GLN A 124 -11.09 -5.75 -0.35
N LEU A 125 -10.18 -5.71 -1.32
CA LEU A 125 -10.50 -5.36 -2.69
C LEU A 125 -11.01 -6.61 -3.41
N HIS A 126 -12.15 -6.49 -4.09
CA HIS A 126 -12.67 -7.56 -4.94
C HIS A 126 -11.75 -7.76 -6.15
N ASP A 127 -11.61 -9.01 -6.58
CA ASP A 127 -10.85 -9.42 -7.76
C ASP A 127 -9.38 -8.97 -7.76
N GLN A 128 -8.79 -8.86 -6.57
CA GLN A 128 -7.44 -8.35 -6.41
C GLN A 128 -6.69 -9.06 -5.28
N ASN A 129 -5.46 -9.47 -5.59
CA ASN A 129 -4.59 -10.20 -4.68
C ASN A 129 -3.67 -9.29 -3.86
N GLU A 130 -3.40 -8.08 -4.35
CA GLU A 130 -2.60 -7.07 -3.67
C GLU A 130 -3.47 -6.20 -2.75
N ARG A 131 -3.01 -5.91 -1.53
CA ARG A 131 -3.73 -5.00 -0.62
C ARG A 131 -3.67 -3.55 -1.11
N THR A 132 -2.54 -3.14 -1.67
CA THR A 132 -2.36 -1.87 -2.38
C THR A 132 -1.91 -2.18 -3.82
N PRO A 133 -2.85 -2.30 -4.76
CA PRO A 133 -2.54 -2.64 -6.15
C PRO A 133 -1.64 -1.62 -6.82
N MET A 134 -0.97 -2.05 -7.89
CA MET A 134 -0.30 -1.10 -8.78
C MET A 134 -1.31 -0.07 -9.31
N ALA A 135 -0.93 1.21 -9.25
CA ALA A 135 -1.79 2.35 -9.58
C ALA A 135 -3.03 2.55 -8.67
N ALA A 136 -3.06 1.96 -7.47
CA ALA A 136 -4.12 2.21 -6.50
C ALA A 136 -4.25 3.71 -6.18
N LYS A 137 -5.51 4.19 -6.18
CA LYS A 137 -5.85 5.58 -5.85
C LYS A 137 -6.71 5.59 -4.60
N SER A 138 -6.25 6.30 -3.57
CA SER A 138 -7.10 6.64 -2.42
C SER A 138 -7.76 7.99 -2.70
N PHE A 139 -9.08 8.07 -2.53
CA PHE A 139 -9.86 9.29 -2.72
C PHE A 139 -10.43 9.76 -1.38
N SER A 140 -10.09 10.99 -1.02
CA SER A 140 -10.66 11.68 0.15
C SER A 140 -11.48 12.87 -0.34
N SER A 141 -12.69 13.04 0.21
CA SER A 141 -13.57 14.15 -0.16
C SER A 141 -14.18 14.80 1.07
N VAL A 142 -14.41 16.12 0.98
CA VAL A 142 -15.11 16.90 2.00
C VAL A 142 -16.43 17.37 1.41
N GLY A 143 -17.53 16.72 1.82
CA GLY A 143 -18.89 17.13 1.45
C GLY A 143 -19.43 18.24 2.36
N MET A 144 -20.25 19.14 1.83
CA MET A 144 -21.15 19.97 2.64
C MET A 144 -22.49 19.22 2.74
N THR A 145 -22.87 18.80 3.94
CA THR A 145 -24.26 18.42 4.21
C THR A 145 -25.12 19.68 4.06
N ALA A 146 -25.96 19.72 3.02
CA ALA A 146 -26.99 20.74 2.92
C ALA A 146 -27.93 20.59 4.14
N LYS A 147 -28.09 21.66 4.93
CA LYS A 147 -29.17 21.73 5.91
C LYS A 147 -30.50 21.53 5.14
N PRO A 148 -31.45 20.73 5.65
CA PRO A 148 -32.77 20.70 5.05
C PRO A 148 -33.34 22.12 5.14
N ILE A 149 -33.60 22.73 3.99
CA ILE A 149 -34.48 23.89 3.91
C ILE A 149 -35.88 23.33 4.19
N ALA A 150 -36.35 23.51 5.42
CA ALA A 150 -37.76 23.36 5.71
C ALA A 150 -38.47 24.49 4.94
N ILE A 151 -39.30 24.10 3.96
CA ILE A 151 -40.30 24.97 3.33
C ILE A 151 -41.56 24.88 4.18
#